data_AF-A0A4S0UR08-F1
#
_entry.id   AF-A0A4S0UR08-F1
#
_cell.length_a   1.000
_cell.length_b   1.000
_cell.length_c   1.000
_cell.angle_alpha   90.00
_cell.angle_beta   90.00
_cell.angle_gamma   90.00
#
_symmetry.space_group_name_H-M   'P 1'
#
loop_
_entity.id
_entity.type
_entity.pdbx_description
1 polymer ?
#
loop_
_entity_poly.entity_id
_entity_poly.type
_entity_poly.pdbx_seq_one_letter_code
_entity_poly.pdbx_strand_id
1 'polypeptide(L)' 'MATFPHTERRLHSREFVLKEATIVTADARIRCSIRNQHEHGAELRIGAQVQIPDGFTL' A
#
# COMPACT_ATOMS: atom_id res chain seq x y z
N MET A 1 -1.17 -34.72 -8.45
CA MET A 1 -1.53 -33.29 -8.27
C MET A 1 -0.45 -32.47 -8.95
N ALA A 2 -0.79 -31.72 -10.00
CA ALA A 2 0.20 -30.89 -10.69
C ALA A 2 0.43 -29.59 -9.89
N THR A 3 1.66 -29.39 -9.42
CA THR A 3 2.09 -28.13 -8.80
C THR A 3 2.56 -27.20 -9.92
N PHE A 4 1.77 -26.19 -10.24
CA PHE A 4 2.20 -25.14 -11.15
C PHE A 4 3.23 -24.25 -10.44
N PRO A 5 4.37 -23.91 -11.07
CA PRO A 5 5.31 -22.97 -10.48
C PRO A 5 4.61 -21.64 -10.24
N HIS A 6 4.81 -21.05 -9.06
CA HIS A 6 4.29 -19.73 -8.73
C HIS A 6 4.96 -18.72 -9.68
N THR A 7 4.31 -18.43 -10.80
CA THR A 7 4.81 -17.44 -11.74
C THR A 7 4.66 -16.09 -11.06
N GLU A 8 5.78 -15.41 -10.83
CA GLU A 8 5.78 -14.05 -10.29
C GLU A 8 4.91 -13.16 -11.19
N ARG A 9 3.87 -12.57 -10.61
CA ARG A 9 2.89 -11.74 -11.35
C ARG A 9 3.26 -10.26 -11.32
N ARG A 10 4.20 -9.85 -10.48
CA ARG A 10 4.54 -8.45 -10.25
C ARG A 10 5.59 -7.99 -11.25
N LEU A 11 5.33 -6.86 -11.89
CA LEU A 11 6.26 -6.21 -12.82
C LEU A 11 7.37 -5.40 -12.11
N HIS A 12 7.18 -5.07 -10.83
CA HIS A 12 8.11 -4.25 -10.04
C HIS A 12 8.46 -4.93 -8.72
N SER A 13 9.73 -4.83 -8.32
CA SER A 13 10.19 -5.23 -7.00
C SER A 13 9.59 -4.33 -5.93
N ARG A 14 9.22 -4.92 -4.79
CA ARG A 14 8.77 -4.18 -3.60
C ARG A 14 9.92 -4.12 -2.62
N GLU A 15 10.72 -3.07 -2.70
CA GLU A 15 11.70 -2.80 -1.66
C GLU A 15 10.98 -2.43 -0.37
N PHE A 16 11.41 -3.02 0.74
CA PHE A 16 10.84 -2.71 2.04
C PHE A 16 11.30 -1.33 2.48
N VAL A 17 10.36 -0.46 2.79
CA VAL A 17 10.63 0.84 3.39
C VAL A 17 9.81 0.99 4.66
N LEU A 18 10.29 1.78 5.61
CA LEU A 18 9.49 2.21 6.76
C LEU A 18 9.50 3.73 6.80
N LYS A 19 8.38 4.33 6.40
CA LYS A 19 8.18 5.78 6.42
C LYS A 19 6.86 6.09 7.08
N GLU A 20 6.78 7.21 7.78
CA GLU A 20 5.51 7.78 8.22
C GLU A 20 4.92 8.63 7.09
N ALA A 21 3.60 8.53 6.90
CA ALA A 21 2.87 9.25 5.87
C ALA A 21 1.46 9.64 6.35
N THR A 22 0.77 10.44 5.55
CA THR A 22 -0.62 10.83 5.80
C THR A 22 -1.40 10.78 4.51
N ILE A 23 -2.48 9.99 4.49
CA ILE A 23 -3.48 10.01 3.43
C ILE A 23 -4.36 11.24 3.64
N VAL A 24 -4.53 12.06 2.61
CA VAL A 24 -5.39 13.26 2.65
C VAL A 24 -6.56 13.03 1.71
N THR A 25 -7.77 13.13 2.25
CA THR A 25 -9.03 13.14 1.49
C THR A 25 -9.75 14.47 1.69
N ALA A 26 -10.93 14.64 1.08
CA ALA A 26 -11.71 15.86 1.21
C ALA A 26 -12.16 16.13 2.66
N ASP A 27 -12.36 15.07 3.43
CA ASP A 27 -12.99 15.07 4.75
C ASP A 27 -12.10 14.51 5.87
N ALA A 28 -10.99 13.85 5.53
CA ALA A 28 -10.15 13.16 6.51
C ALA A 28 -8.64 13.31 6.25
N ARG A 29 -7.88 13.18 7.35
CA ARG A 29 -6.43 13.03 7.34
C ARG A 29 -6.08 11.78 8.15
N ILE A 30 -5.52 10.78 7.49
CA ILE A 30 -5.27 9.47 8.09
C ILE A 30 -3.77 9.25 8.17
N ARG A 31 -3.24 9.12 9.39
CA ARG A 31 -1.84 8.73 9.60
C ARG A 31 -1.64 7.27 9.19
N CYS A 32 -0.57 7.01 8.44
CA CYS A 32 -0.21 5.67 7.98
C CYS A 32 1.30 5.47 7.99
N SER A 33 1.73 4.20 7.92
CA SER A 33 3.12 3.84 7.62
C SER A 33 3.21 3.23 6.23
N ILE A 34 4.23 3.61 5.46
CA ILE A 34 4.55 3.01 4.15
C ILE A 34 5.43 1.78 4.41
N ARG A 35 5.09 0.64 3.81
CA ARG A 35 5.80 -0.66 3.94
C ARG A 35 6.60 -1.05 2.72
N ASN A 36 6.18 -0.59 1.55
CA ASN A 36 6.93 -0.62 0.30
C ASN A 36 6.47 0.55 -0.57
N GLN A 37 7.34 1.02 -1.46
CA GLN A 37 7.05 2.09 -2.41
C GLN A 37 7.82 1.83 -3.70
N HIS A 38 7.15 1.95 -4.83
CA HIS A 38 7.71 1.88 -6.17
C HIS A 38 7.01 2.89 -7.09
N GLU A 39 7.48 3.02 -8.33
CA GLU A 39 7.01 4.01 -9.30
C GLU A 39 5.48 4.00 -9.50
N HIS A 40 4.87 2.83 -9.48
CA HIS A 40 3.42 2.67 -9.68
C HIS A 40 2.58 2.48 -8.41
N GLY A 41 3.13 2.71 -7.22
CA GLY A 41 2.33 2.57 -6.00
C GLY A 41 3.11 2.29 -4.73
N ALA A 42 2.36 2.16 -3.64
CA ALA A 42 2.89 1.89 -2.32
C ALA A 42 1.93 1.02 -1.52
N GLU A 43 2.48 0.25 -0.58
CA GLU A 43 1.69 -0.43 0.43
C GLU A 43 1.67 0.40 1.71
N LEU A 44 0.46 0.70 2.17
CA LEU A 44 0.22 1.49 3.37
C LEU A 44 -0.35 0.61 4.48
N ARG A 45 0.04 0.89 5.72
CA ARG A 45 -0.55 0.31 6.92
C ARG A 45 -1.18 1.41 7.76
N ILE A 46 -2.47 1.25 8.02
CA ILE A 46 -3.30 2.13 8.84
C ILE A 46 -3.84 1.38 10.06
N GLY A 47 -4.48 2.09 10.99
CA GLY A 47 -5.21 1.48 12.09
C GLY A 47 -6.45 0.71 11.60
N ALA A 48 -6.75 -0.43 12.21
CA ALA A 48 -7.85 -1.31 11.79
C ALA A 48 -9.25 -0.66 11.87
N GLN A 49 -9.40 0.36 12.72
CA GLN A 49 -10.66 1.08 12.92
C GLN A 49 -10.85 2.25 11.94
N VAL A 50 -9.87 2.51 11.07
CA VAL A 50 -9.92 3.63 10.15
C VAL A 50 -10.80 3.28 8.96
N GLN A 51 -11.81 4.11 8.70
CA GLN A 51 -12.59 4.07 7.48
C GLN A 51 -11.72 4.57 6.31
N ILE A 52 -11.48 3.72 5.32
CA ILE A 52 -10.73 4.09 4.11
C ILE A 52 -11.73 4.66 3.12
N PRO A 53 -11.54 5.90 2.64
CA PRO A 53 -12.36 6.45 1.58
C PRO A 53 -12.17 5.69 0.26
N ASP A 54 -13.22 5.61 -0.55
CA ASP A 54 -13.20 4.88 -1.83
C ASP A 54 -12.10 5.34 -2.79
N GLY A 55 -11.61 6.58 -2.62
CA GLY A 55 -10.49 7.13 -3.38
C GLY A 55 -9.60 8.04 -2.52
N PHE A 56 -8.30 7.90 -2.72
CA PHE A 56 -7.28 8.82 -2.23
C PHE A 56 -6.08 8.82 -3.17
N THR A 57 -5.28 9.88 -3.16
CA THR A 57 -4.06 9.99 -3.96
C THR A 57 -2.84 9.67 -3.11
N LEU A 58 -1.87 8.95 -3.68
CA LEU A 58 -0.56 8.61 -3.09
C LEU A 58 0.52 9.60 -3.52
#